data_AF-A0A963XJ19-F1
#
_entry.id   AF-A0A963XJ19-F1
#
_cell.length_a   1.000
_cell.length_b   1.000
_cell.length_c   1.000
_cell.angle_alpha   90.00
_cell.angle_beta   90.00
_cell.angle_gamma   90.00
#
_symmetry.space_group_name_H-M   'P 1'
#
loop_
_entity.id
_entity.type
_entity.pdbx_description
1 polymer ?
#
loop_
_entity_poly.entity_id
_entity_poly.type
_entity_poly.pdbx_seq_one_letter_code
_entity_poly.pdbx_strand_id
1 'polypeptide(L)'
;MTERHGYRPLRLMVEDADDLNVLSSVLQDAIAKIGDFAYLPHRRRFAFVANRFIWENADGKKRGPYLRVRAGCHFDDVVSAQQLNLRPDAKDGVVELLAIRFDAGADGAGAVRLDFAGGGAIRLEVESLNAQAADITAPWPTQARPDHDT
;
A
#
# COMPACT_ATOMS: atom_id res chain seq x y z
N MET A 1 16.60 -1.46 24.58
CA MET A 1 16.26 -1.81 23.19
C MET A 1 15.50 -3.12 23.24
N THR A 2 14.17 -3.08 23.20
CA THR A 2 13.36 -4.29 23.31
C THR A 2 13.43 -5.04 21.98
N GLU A 3 14.08 -6.21 21.98
CA GLU A 3 14.07 -7.14 20.86
C GLU A 3 12.62 -7.49 20.51
N ARG A 4 12.17 -7.07 19.32
CA ARG A 4 10.82 -7.34 18.83
C ARG A 4 10.79 -8.74 18.26
N HIS A 5 10.77 -9.70 19.17
CA HIS A 5 10.71 -11.13 18.85
C HIS A 5 9.58 -11.39 17.86
N GLY A 6 9.92 -11.97 16.70
CA GLY A 6 8.95 -12.42 15.69
C GLY A 6 8.63 -11.45 14.54
N TYR A 7 9.23 -10.25 14.48
CA TYR A 7 9.14 -9.41 13.28
C TYR A 7 10.22 -9.80 12.25
N ARG A 8 9.81 -10.02 11.00
CA ARG A 8 10.71 -10.21 9.86
C ARG A 8 10.32 -9.20 8.76
N PRO A 9 11.27 -8.38 8.25
CA PRO A 9 10.98 -7.45 7.17
C PRO A 9 10.37 -8.14 5.96
N LEU A 10 9.20 -7.66 5.55
CA LEU A 10 8.50 -8.18 4.39
C LEU A 10 9.11 -7.64 3.10
N ARG A 11 9.18 -8.50 2.09
CA ARG A 11 9.46 -8.17 0.69
C ARG A 11 8.53 -9.00 -0.18
N LEU A 12 7.81 -8.35 -1.07
CA LEU A 12 6.88 -8.98 -2.00
C LEU A 12 7.18 -8.56 -3.43
N MET A 13 6.95 -9.49 -4.34
CA MET A 13 6.81 -9.25 -5.77
C MET A 13 5.36 -9.56 -6.13
N VAL A 14 4.82 -8.85 -7.11
CA VAL A 14 3.49 -9.08 -7.68
C VAL A 14 3.62 -9.28 -9.17
N GLU A 15 3.29 -10.47 -9.64
CA GLU A 15 3.27 -10.84 -11.07
C GLU A 15 1.85 -11.17 -11.55
N ASP A 16 0.93 -11.49 -10.63
CA ASP A 16 -0.46 -11.80 -10.94
C ASP A 16 -1.47 -11.21 -9.93
N ALA A 17 -2.75 -11.54 -10.13
CA ALA A 17 -3.84 -11.04 -9.30
C ALA A 17 -3.85 -11.62 -7.88
N ASP A 18 -3.36 -12.86 -7.69
CA ASP A 18 -3.30 -13.49 -6.38
C ASP A 18 -2.21 -12.85 -5.53
N ASP A 19 -1.06 -12.56 -6.11
CA ASP A 19 -0.01 -11.77 -5.47
C ASP A 19 -0.51 -10.37 -5.10
N LEU A 20 -1.30 -9.74 -5.98
CA LEU A 20 -1.87 -8.42 -5.70
C LEU A 20 -2.85 -8.47 -4.52
N ASN A 21 -3.63 -9.55 -4.38
CA ASN A 21 -4.50 -9.76 -3.23
C ASN A 21 -3.71 -9.86 -1.92
N VAL A 22 -2.55 -10.53 -1.95
CA VAL A 22 -1.62 -10.57 -0.80
C VAL A 22 -1.07 -9.18 -0.49
N LEU A 23 -0.62 -8.44 -1.51
CA LEU A 23 -0.13 -7.07 -1.34
C LEU A 23 -1.21 -6.15 -0.76
N SER A 24 -2.44 -6.22 -1.27
CA SER A 24 -3.58 -5.46 -0.77
C SER A 24 -3.83 -5.76 0.70
N SER A 25 -3.81 -7.03 1.09
CA SER A 25 -4.03 -7.46 2.48
C SER A 25 -2.92 -6.93 3.42
N VAL A 26 -1.67 -6.98 2.98
CA VAL A 26 -0.51 -6.50 3.77
C VAL A 26 -0.50 -4.99 3.93
N LEU A 27 -1.00 -4.26 2.93
CA LEU A 27 -1.08 -2.79 2.95
C LEU A 27 -2.44 -2.25 3.40
N GLN A 28 -3.40 -3.10 3.77
CA GLN A 28 -4.67 -2.66 4.31
C GLN A 28 -4.43 -1.81 5.57
N ASP A 29 -5.09 -0.65 5.62
CA ASP A 29 -4.99 0.38 6.66
C ASP A 29 -3.59 1.02 6.78
N ALA A 30 -2.84 0.93 5.68
CA ALA A 30 -1.61 1.68 5.54
C ALA A 30 -1.94 3.17 5.41
N ILE A 31 -1.23 3.96 6.21
CA ILE A 31 -1.38 5.41 6.23
C ILE A 31 -0.26 6.04 5.39
N ALA A 32 -0.63 6.90 4.45
CA ALA A 32 0.31 7.62 3.59
C ALA A 32 -0.02 9.11 3.56
N LYS A 33 0.98 9.95 3.28
CA LYS A 33 0.72 11.34 2.91
C LYS A 33 0.50 11.43 1.40
N ILE A 34 -0.33 12.37 0.95
CA ILE A 34 -0.50 12.66 -0.48
C ILE A 34 0.85 13.02 -1.14
N GLY A 35 1.74 13.69 -0.41
CA GLY A 35 3.10 14.00 -0.88
C GLY A 35 4.03 12.81 -1.04
N ASP A 36 3.69 11.64 -0.48
CA ASP A 36 4.51 10.42 -0.56
C ASP A 36 4.22 9.60 -1.83
N PHE A 37 3.25 9.99 -2.66
CA PHE A 37 2.97 9.36 -3.95
C PHE A 37 3.70 10.07 -5.10
N ALA A 38 4.31 9.30 -6.00
CA ALA A 38 5.00 9.82 -7.17
C ALA A 38 4.69 8.99 -8.41
N TYR A 39 4.24 9.66 -9.47
CA TYR A 39 4.18 9.08 -10.81
C TYR A 39 5.38 9.56 -11.63
N LEU A 40 6.14 8.62 -12.17
CA LEU A 40 7.38 8.82 -12.93
C LEU A 40 7.18 8.28 -14.36
N PRO A 41 6.53 9.03 -15.27
CA PRO A 41 6.15 8.53 -16.59
C PRO A 41 7.34 8.07 -17.44
N HIS A 42 8.47 8.77 -17.36
CA HIS A 42 9.70 8.37 -18.08
C HIS A 42 10.29 7.04 -17.62
N ARG A 43 9.92 6.57 -16.44
CA ARG A 43 10.28 5.26 -15.90
C ARG A 43 9.12 4.27 -15.93
N ARG A 44 7.95 4.67 -16.46
CA ARG A 44 6.70 3.91 -16.42
C ARG A 44 6.40 3.36 -15.03
N ARG A 45 6.61 4.20 -14.00
CA ARG A 45 6.56 3.77 -12.60
C ARG A 45 5.64 4.66 -11.78
N PHE A 46 4.82 4.04 -10.95
CA PHE A 46 4.14 4.69 -9.84
C PHE A 46 4.73 4.18 -8.53
N ALA A 47 5.18 5.07 -7.64
CA ALA A 47 5.81 4.69 -6.38
C ALA A 47 5.17 5.44 -5.22
N PHE A 48 5.14 4.80 -4.05
CA PHE A 48 4.69 5.44 -2.83
C PHE A 48 5.34 4.86 -1.59
N VAL A 49 5.30 5.64 -0.51
CA VAL A 49 5.69 5.20 0.82
C VAL A 49 4.47 5.25 1.73
N ALA A 50 4.27 4.19 2.51
CA ALA A 50 3.17 4.12 3.46
C ALA A 50 3.62 3.50 4.78
N ASN A 51 2.90 3.81 5.85
CA ASN A 51 3.08 3.21 7.16
C ASN A 51 2.05 2.09 7.34
N ARG A 52 2.41 0.86 6.94
CA ARG A 52 1.51 -0.29 7.06
C ARG A 52 1.39 -0.77 8.50
N PHE A 53 0.22 -1.27 8.86
CA PHE A 53 0.01 -2.00 10.10
C PHE A 53 0.52 -3.44 9.93
N ILE A 54 1.22 -3.96 10.93
CA ILE A 54 1.82 -5.31 10.87
C ILE A 54 0.78 -6.32 11.38
N TRP A 55 -0.17 -6.65 10.52
CA TRP A 55 -1.27 -7.59 10.80
C TRP A 55 -0.76 -8.97 11.27
N GLU A 56 0.33 -9.44 10.66
CA GLU A 56 0.98 -10.71 10.96
C GLU A 56 1.53 -10.80 12.40
N ASN A 57 1.77 -9.67 13.07
CA ASN A 57 2.18 -9.63 14.48
C ASN A 57 1.04 -9.23 15.44
N ALA A 58 -0.14 -8.90 14.91
CA ALA A 58 -1.32 -8.51 15.66
C ALA A 58 -2.31 -9.67 15.87
N ASP A 59 -2.14 -10.78 15.16
CA ASP A 59 -3.01 -11.95 15.27
C ASP A 59 -3.08 -12.47 16.72
N GLY A 60 -4.29 -12.83 17.15
CA GLY A 60 -4.61 -13.24 18.52
C GLY A 60 -4.49 -12.15 19.60
N LYS A 61 -4.00 -10.93 19.30
CA LYS A 61 -3.81 -9.86 20.29
C LYS A 61 -5.04 -8.97 20.42
N LYS A 62 -5.67 -9.03 21.60
CA LYS A 62 -6.81 -8.16 21.97
C LYS A 62 -6.40 -6.72 22.35
N ARG A 63 -5.14 -6.49 22.71
CA ARG A 63 -4.61 -5.19 23.13
C ARG A 63 -3.17 -5.01 22.65
N GLY A 64 -2.76 -3.75 22.51
CA GLY A 64 -1.41 -3.38 22.10
C GLY A 64 -0.31 -3.68 23.15
N PRO A 65 0.95 -3.31 22.86
CA PRO A 65 1.34 -2.55 21.68
C PRO A 65 1.30 -3.40 20.40
N TYR A 66 0.70 -2.83 19.35
CA TYR A 66 0.81 -3.31 17.98
C TYR A 66 2.01 -2.67 17.30
N LEU A 67 2.31 -3.07 16.06
CA LEU A 67 3.43 -2.54 15.31
C LEU A 67 2.97 -1.91 13.99
N ARG A 68 3.61 -0.82 13.62
CA ARG A 68 3.62 -0.28 12.26
C ARG A 68 5.04 -0.29 11.72
N VAL A 69 5.17 -0.32 10.41
CA VAL A 69 6.45 -0.20 9.72
C VAL A 69 6.27 0.65 8.47
N ARG A 70 7.32 1.39 8.09
CA ARG A 70 7.33 2.13 6.84
C ARG A 70 7.73 1.18 5.73
N ALA A 71 6.86 1.09 4.73
CA ALA A 71 7.02 0.27 3.54
C ALA A 71 7.11 1.16 2.30
N GLY A 72 8.03 0.83 1.40
CA GLY A 72 8.10 1.40 0.06
C GLY A 72 7.45 0.45 -0.93
N CYS A 73 6.60 0.98 -1.81
CA CYS A 73 5.87 0.21 -2.81
C CYS A 73 6.01 0.88 -4.18
N HIS A 74 6.08 0.10 -5.24
CA HIS A 74 5.96 0.62 -6.59
C HIS A 74 5.30 -0.37 -7.54
N PHE A 75 4.66 0.19 -8.56
CA PHE A 75 4.17 -0.49 -9.74
C PHE A 75 5.02 -0.03 -10.93
N ASP A 76 5.54 -0.97 -11.70
CA ASP A 76 6.17 -0.76 -12.99
C ASP A 76 5.16 -0.97 -14.12
N ASP A 77 5.61 -0.77 -15.36
CA ASP A 77 4.80 -0.91 -16.57
C ASP A 77 3.54 -0.03 -16.60
N VAL A 78 3.56 1.07 -15.82
CA VAL A 78 2.47 2.05 -15.68
C VAL A 78 2.45 3.00 -16.88
N VAL A 79 1.39 2.91 -17.68
CA VAL A 79 1.12 3.74 -18.85
C VAL A 79 0.59 5.11 -18.45
N SER A 80 -0.30 5.17 -17.46
CA SER A 80 -0.85 6.42 -16.94
C SER A 80 -1.33 6.29 -15.50
N ALA A 81 -1.40 7.42 -14.79
CA ALA A 81 -1.94 7.49 -13.45
C ALA A 81 -2.97 8.62 -13.35
N GLN A 82 -4.11 8.33 -12.73
CA GLN A 82 -5.20 9.26 -12.50
C GLN A 82 -5.56 9.26 -11.01
N GLN A 83 -6.01 10.41 -10.52
CA GLN A 83 -6.44 10.57 -9.13
C GLN A 83 -7.89 11.04 -9.11
N LEU A 84 -8.66 10.52 -8.16
CA LEU A 84 -10.05 10.90 -7.91
C LEU A 84 -10.17 11.30 -6.43
N ASN A 85 -10.82 12.43 -6.16
CA ASN A 85 -11.07 12.94 -4.80
C ASN A 85 -9.82 13.02 -3.90
N LEU A 86 -8.65 13.17 -4.50
CA LEU A 86 -7.39 13.44 -3.83
C LEU A 86 -6.89 14.81 -4.28
N ARG A 87 -6.48 15.64 -3.34
CA ARG A 87 -5.97 16.99 -3.59
C ARG A 87 -4.45 16.96 -3.75
N PRO A 88 -3.89 17.01 -4.97
CA PRO A 88 -2.46 16.79 -5.18
C PRO A 88 -1.58 17.90 -4.58
N ASP A 89 -2.17 19.07 -4.34
CA ASP A 89 -1.56 20.24 -3.70
C ASP A 89 -1.48 20.12 -2.17
N ALA A 90 -2.35 19.32 -1.55
CA ALA A 90 -2.39 19.09 -0.11
C ALA A 90 -1.34 18.04 0.31
N LYS A 91 -0.05 18.34 0.15
CA LYS A 91 1.06 17.38 0.37
C LYS A 91 1.07 16.72 1.75
N ASP A 92 0.64 17.43 2.79
CA ASP A 92 0.53 16.89 4.15
C ASP A 92 -0.81 16.20 4.45
N GLY A 93 -1.74 16.19 3.50
CA GLY A 93 -2.98 15.44 3.58
C GLY A 93 -2.69 13.96 3.79
N VAL A 94 -3.36 13.36 4.77
CA VAL A 94 -3.19 11.96 5.14
C VAL A 94 -4.34 11.14 4.55
N VAL A 95 -4.01 10.00 3.97
CA VAL A 95 -4.97 9.03 3.44
C VAL A 95 -4.74 7.66 4.06
N GLU A 96 -5.81 6.89 4.15
CA GLU A 96 -5.81 5.50 4.61
C GLU A 96 -6.18 4.58 3.45
N LEU A 97 -5.31 3.64 3.12
CA LEU A 97 -5.50 2.68 2.03
C LEU A 97 -6.44 1.57 2.49
N LEU A 98 -7.56 1.39 1.79
CA LEU A 98 -8.56 0.36 2.07
C LEU A 98 -8.31 -0.91 1.26
N ALA A 99 -7.99 -0.76 -0.02
CA ALA A 99 -7.80 -1.89 -0.91
C ALA A 99 -6.92 -1.52 -2.11
N ILE A 100 -6.25 -2.53 -2.67
CA ILE A 100 -5.66 -2.48 -4.00
C ILE A 100 -6.37 -3.53 -4.86
N ARG A 101 -6.90 -3.14 -6.01
CA ARG A 101 -7.70 -3.99 -6.89
C ARG A 101 -7.14 -3.98 -8.30
N PHE A 102 -7.35 -5.06 -9.05
CA PHE A 102 -7.01 -5.15 -10.46
C PHE A 102 -8.25 -5.44 -11.29
N ASP A 103 -8.59 -4.52 -12.19
CA ASP A 103 -9.58 -4.76 -13.23
C ASP A 103 -8.81 -5.27 -14.47
N ALA A 104 -8.84 -6.59 -14.69
CA ALA A 104 -8.06 -7.25 -15.73
C ALA A 104 -8.54 -6.88 -17.15
N GLY A 105 -7.58 -6.62 -18.03
CA GLY A 105 -7.74 -6.40 -19.46
C GLY A 105 -7.20 -7.57 -20.30
N ALA A 106 -6.89 -7.29 -21.57
CA ALA A 106 -6.30 -8.27 -22.47
C ALA A 106 -4.80 -8.46 -22.20
N ASP A 107 -4.29 -9.68 -22.41
CA ASP A 107 -2.85 -9.99 -22.42
C ASP A 107 -2.08 -9.58 -21.16
N GLY A 108 -2.73 -9.61 -19.99
CA GLY A 108 -2.12 -9.25 -18.70
C GLY A 108 -2.12 -7.74 -18.40
N ALA A 109 -2.50 -6.90 -19.35
CA ALA A 109 -2.75 -5.48 -19.12
C ALA A 109 -4.02 -5.28 -18.28
N GLY A 110 -4.20 -4.07 -17.75
CA GLY A 110 -5.41 -3.72 -17.03
C GLY A 110 -5.26 -2.48 -16.16
N ALA A 111 -6.12 -2.39 -15.16
CA ALA A 111 -6.19 -1.23 -14.28
C ALA A 111 -5.95 -1.61 -12.82
N VAL A 112 -4.90 -1.07 -12.21
CA VAL A 112 -4.71 -1.16 -10.76
C VAL A 112 -5.39 0.04 -10.09
N ARG A 113 -6.24 -0.20 -9.10
CA ARG A 113 -6.89 0.85 -8.31
C ARG A 113 -6.46 0.76 -6.85
N LEU A 114 -5.95 1.86 -6.31
CA LEU A 114 -5.72 2.05 -4.88
C LEU A 114 -6.90 2.86 -4.34
N ASP A 115 -7.71 2.24 -3.50
CA ASP A 115 -8.91 2.86 -2.91
C ASP A 115 -8.61 3.36 -1.50
N PHE A 116 -8.99 4.59 -1.19
CA PHE A 116 -8.72 5.24 0.09
C PHE A 116 -10.01 5.55 0.85
N ALA A 117 -9.91 5.56 2.18
CA ALA A 117 -10.97 6.06 3.05
C ALA A 117 -11.34 7.51 2.67
N GLY A 118 -12.61 7.85 2.80
CA GLY A 118 -13.14 9.15 2.36
C GLY A 118 -13.39 9.26 0.85
N GLY A 119 -13.33 8.13 0.11
CA GLY A 119 -13.73 8.07 -1.30
C GLY A 119 -12.68 8.58 -2.29
N GLY A 120 -11.43 8.73 -1.84
CA GLY A 120 -10.26 8.98 -2.69
C GLY A 120 -9.83 7.72 -3.43
N ALA A 121 -9.30 7.88 -4.63
CA ALA A 121 -8.72 6.75 -5.38
C ALA A 121 -7.54 7.20 -6.26
N ILE A 122 -6.61 6.28 -6.49
CA ILE A 122 -5.61 6.38 -7.56
C ILE A 122 -5.80 5.21 -8.50
N ARG A 123 -5.91 5.49 -9.79
CA ARG A 123 -6.09 4.50 -10.84
C ARG A 123 -4.86 4.51 -11.75
N LEU A 124 -4.24 3.36 -11.93
CA LEU A 124 -3.06 3.14 -12.77
C LEU A 124 -3.47 2.28 -13.96
N GLU A 125 -3.23 2.75 -15.18
CA GLU A 125 -3.25 1.86 -16.36
C GLU A 125 -1.90 1.17 -16.46
N VAL A 126 -1.89 -0.16 -16.56
CA VAL A 126 -0.67 -0.97 -16.62
C VAL A 126 -0.69 -1.89 -17.83
N GLU A 127 0.48 -2.10 -18.44
CA GLU A 127 0.67 -3.10 -19.51
C GLU A 127 0.83 -4.52 -18.95
N SER A 128 1.25 -4.66 -17.70
CA SER A 128 1.31 -5.93 -16.96
C SER A 128 1.18 -5.67 -15.45
N LEU A 129 0.83 -6.69 -14.68
CA LEU A 129 1.02 -6.65 -13.24
C LEU A 129 2.49 -6.86 -12.91
N ASN A 130 3.14 -5.79 -12.46
CA ASN A 130 4.53 -5.78 -12.04
C ASN A 130 4.67 -4.81 -10.87
N ALA A 131 4.71 -5.33 -9.65
CA ALA A 131 4.82 -4.50 -8.46
C ALA A 131 5.77 -5.10 -7.43
N GLN A 132 6.35 -4.24 -6.60
CA GLN A 132 7.17 -4.65 -5.47
C GLN A 132 6.84 -3.83 -4.25
N ALA A 133 6.89 -4.47 -3.08
CA ALA A 133 6.79 -3.82 -1.79
C ALA A 133 7.85 -4.35 -0.83
N ALA A 134 8.41 -3.46 0.00
CA ALA A 134 9.36 -3.84 1.02
C ALA A 134 9.23 -2.96 2.26
N ASP A 135 9.42 -3.56 3.44
CA ASP A 135 9.64 -2.80 4.67
C ASP A 135 11.03 -2.14 4.62
N ILE A 136 11.09 -0.82 4.78
CA ILE A 136 12.32 -0.01 4.60
C ILE A 136 12.85 0.62 5.89
N THR A 137 12.23 0.29 7.03
CA THR A 137 12.63 0.80 8.36
C THR A 137 12.55 -0.31 9.41
N ALA A 138 13.10 -0.06 10.59
CA ALA A 138 12.69 -0.81 11.77
C ALA A 138 11.23 -0.44 12.12
N PRO A 139 10.40 -1.39 12.57
CA PRO A 139 9.03 -1.08 12.96
C PRO A 139 9.00 -0.12 14.15
N TRP A 140 7.83 0.42 14.52
CA TRP A 140 7.58 1.16 15.78
C TRP A 140 6.24 0.75 16.42
N PRO A 141 6.09 0.89 17.76
CA PRO A 141 4.85 0.52 18.43
C PRO A 141 3.72 1.52 18.15
N THR A 142 2.49 1.03 18.14
CA THR A 142 1.25 1.82 18.15
C THR A 142 0.23 1.20 19.11
N GLN A 143 -0.59 2.04 19.75
CA GLN A 143 -1.72 1.56 20.57
C GLN A 143 -2.98 1.35 19.74
N ALA A 144 -3.14 2.13 18.67
CA ALA A 144 -4.27 2.04 17.77
C ALA A 144 -4.14 0.81 16.87
N ARG A 145 -5.12 -0.09 16.94
CA ARG A 145 -5.42 -1.08 15.93
C ARG A 145 -6.43 -0.47 14.95
N PRO A 146 -6.25 -0.61 13.63
CA PRO A 146 -7.32 -0.27 12.70
C PRO A 146 -8.59 -1.05 13.06
N ASP A 147 -9.72 -0.34 13.07
CA ASP A 147 -11.03 -0.92 13.36
C ASP A 147 -11.93 -0.65 12.16
N HIS A 148 -12.64 -1.68 11.73
CA HIS A 148 -13.61 -1.61 10.65
C HIS A 148 -14.92 -2.06 11.25
N ASP A 149 -15.81 -1.11 11.56
CA ASP A 149 -17.23 -1.43 11.69
C ASP A 149 -17.71 -1.83 10.29
N THR A 150 -17.76 -3.15 10.05
CA THR A 150 -18.49 -3.75 8.93
C THR A 150 -19.98 -3.48 9.03
#